data_AF-A0A4S1ZAE6-F1
#
_entry.id   AF-A0A4S1ZAE6-F1
#
_cell.length_a   1.000
_cell.length_b   1.000
_cell.length_c   1.000
_cell.angle_alpha   90.00
_cell.angle_beta   90.00
_cell.angle_gamma   90.00
#
_symmetry.space_group_name_H-M   'P 1'
#
loop_
_entity.id
_entity.type
_entity.pdbx_description
1 polymer ?
#
loop_
_entity_poly.entity_id
_entity_poly.type
_entity_poly.pdbx_seq_one_letter_code
_entity_poly.pdbx_strand_id
1 'polypeptide(L)'
;MCKINNVSVGIKSLDFRKYRGKMAASLTDGREVIVPLSMFPDIKSLSLKKRDEWMILDDQFFTFTHLSNVYSIQDLMGLKSLS
;
A
#
# COMPACT_ATOMS: atom_id res chain seq x y z
N MET A 1 -8.14 -5.20 -26.36
CA MET A 1 -7.02 -4.78 -25.48
C MET A 1 -7.49 -3.57 -24.67
N CYS A 2 -7.96 -3.79 -23.44
CA CYS A 2 -8.39 -2.69 -22.58
C CYS A 2 -7.16 -1.93 -22.07
N LYS A 3 -7.01 -0.68 -22.52
CA LYS A 3 -6.00 0.25 -22.02
C LYS A 3 -6.44 0.76 -20.66
N ILE A 4 -5.79 0.29 -19.58
CA ILE A 4 -5.65 1.14 -18.40
C ILE A 4 -4.51 2.10 -18.74
N ASN A 5 -4.85 3.29 -19.20
CA ASN A 5 -3.88 4.34 -19.41
C ASN A 5 -3.29 4.75 -18.04
N ASN A 6 -1.97 4.54 -17.89
CA ASN A 6 -1.09 5.52 -17.25
C ASN A 6 -1.01 5.57 -15.71
N VAL A 7 -0.81 4.44 -15.03
CA VAL A 7 -0.19 4.46 -13.70
C VAL A 7 1.30 4.15 -13.88
N SER A 8 2.09 5.12 -14.36
CA SER A 8 3.56 5.02 -14.35
C SER A 8 4.16 5.29 -12.96
N VAL A 9 3.29 5.46 -11.96
CA VAL A 9 3.67 5.80 -10.60
C VAL A 9 3.78 4.52 -9.79
N GLY A 10 4.84 4.43 -8.99
CA GLY A 10 5.11 3.32 -8.09
C GLY A 10 5.02 3.72 -6.63
N ILE A 11 5.10 2.73 -5.75
CA ILE A 11 5.22 2.89 -4.31
C ILE A 11 6.71 3.05 -4.01
N LYS A 12 7.06 4.09 -3.25
CA LYS A 12 8.44 4.37 -2.82
C LYS A 12 8.67 3.97 -1.37
N SER A 13 7.71 4.21 -0.49
CA SER A 13 7.79 3.83 0.92
C SER A 13 6.43 3.82 1.59
N LEU A 14 6.35 3.12 2.73
CA LEU A 14 5.18 3.08 3.60
C LEU A 14 5.55 3.61 5.00
N ASP A 15 4.63 4.39 5.59
CA ASP A 15 4.74 4.94 6.95
C ASP A 15 3.43 4.69 7.72
N PHE A 16 3.56 4.14 8.92
CA PHE A 16 2.43 3.84 9.83
C PHE A 16 2.43 4.67 11.13
N ARG A 17 3.36 5.62 11.24
CA ARG A 17 3.63 6.41 12.45
C ARG A 17 3.18 7.87 12.29
N LYS A 18 3.30 8.43 11.09
CA LYS A 18 2.96 9.82 10.76
C LYS A 18 1.48 10.14 10.99
N TYR A 19 0.59 9.21 10.67
CA TYR A 19 -0.85 9.37 10.85
C TYR A 19 -1.44 8.20 11.65
N ARG A 20 -1.91 8.47 12.87
CA ARG A 20 -2.47 7.45 13.76
C ARG A 20 -3.60 6.66 13.09
N GLY A 21 -3.46 5.34 13.05
CA GLY A 21 -4.45 4.42 12.49
C GLY A 21 -4.55 4.42 10.97
N LYS A 22 -3.60 5.06 10.28
CA LYS A 22 -3.54 5.14 8.82
C LYS A 22 -2.19 4.62 8.33
N MET A 23 -2.15 4.30 7.05
CA MET A 23 -0.95 4.03 6.28
C MET A 23 -0.75 5.19 5.31
N ALA A 24 0.42 5.81 5.32
CA ALA A 24 0.85 6.76 4.31
C ALA A 24 1.81 6.06 3.35
N ALA A 25 1.46 6.05 2.07
CA ALA A 25 2.31 5.57 0.99
C ALA A 25 2.88 6.77 0.24
N SER A 26 4.21 6.92 0.27
CA SER A 26 4.90 7.85 -0.62
C SER A 26 5.04 7.21 -1.99
N LEU A 27 4.68 7.93 -3.03
CA LEU A 27 4.75 7.47 -4.41
C LEU A 27 6.04 7.97 -5.09
N THR A 28 6.46 7.31 -6.16
CA THR A 28 7.70 7.63 -6.89
C THR A 28 7.66 9.00 -7.58
N ASP A 29 6.47 9.55 -7.81
CA ASP A 29 6.26 10.87 -8.40
C ASP A 29 6.12 12.01 -7.37
N GLY A 30 6.37 11.72 -6.09
CA GLY A 30 6.32 12.69 -5.01
C GLY A 30 4.96 12.90 -4.37
N ARG A 31 3.91 12.21 -4.83
CA ARG A 31 2.59 12.22 -4.16
C ARG A 31 2.61 11.36 -2.89
N GLU A 32 1.74 11.67 -1.93
CA GLU A 32 1.47 10.86 -0.73
C GLU A 32 0.01 10.42 -0.74
N VAL A 33 -0.24 9.12 -0.60
CA VAL A 33 -1.58 8.54 -0.47
C VAL A 33 -1.77 8.09 0.98
N ILE A 34 -2.81 8.60 1.64
CA ILE A 34 -3.07 8.29 3.05
C ILE A 34 -4.39 7.52 3.15
N VAL A 35 -4.32 6.27 3.59
CA VAL A 35 -5.48 5.37 3.70
C VAL A 35 -5.69 4.87 5.13
N PRO A 36 -6.93 4.68 5.58
CA PRO A 36 -7.19 4.10 6.89
C PRO A 36 -6.84 2.59 6.91
N LEU A 37 -6.21 2.13 7.99
CA LEU A 37 -5.88 0.71 8.15
C LEU A 37 -7.12 -0.18 8.25
N SER A 38 -8.30 0.37 8.51
CA SER A 38 -9.57 -0.38 8.48
C SER A 38 -9.87 -0.99 7.11
N MET A 39 -9.33 -0.43 6.02
CA MET A 39 -9.45 -1.01 4.67
C MET A 39 -8.55 -2.22 4.45
N PHE A 40 -7.58 -2.45 5.34
CA PHE A 40 -6.60 -3.53 5.25
C PHE A 40 -6.59 -4.33 6.56
N PRO A 41 -7.60 -5.18 6.82
CA PRO A 41 -7.73 -5.89 8.10
C PRO A 41 -6.49 -6.69 8.50
N ASP A 42 -5.85 -7.34 7.54
CA ASP A 42 -4.65 -8.16 7.77
C ASP A 42 -3.46 -7.28 8.20
N ILE A 43 -3.24 -6.13 7.54
CA ILE A 43 -2.22 -5.15 7.93
C ILE A 43 -2.55 -4.53 9.30
N LYS A 44 -3.83 -4.26 9.56
CA LYS A 44 -4.30 -3.73 10.85
C LYS A 44 -4.06 -4.73 11.99
N SER A 45 -4.10 -6.03 11.74
CA SER A 45 -3.83 -7.06 12.75
C SER A 45 -2.36 -7.08 13.21
N LEU A 46 -1.43 -6.59 12.38
CA LEU A 46 -0.02 -6.51 12.71
C LEU A 46 0.26 -5.45 13.80
N SER A 47 1.26 -5.72 14.65
CA SER A 47 1.82 -4.70 15.54
C SER A 47 2.61 -3.67 14.75
N LEU A 48 2.84 -2.48 15.30
CA LEU A 48 3.60 -1.43 14.62
C LEU A 48 4.98 -1.91 14.16
N LYS A 49 5.70 -2.65 15.01
CA LYS A 49 7.01 -3.24 14.66
C LYS A 49 6.93 -4.13 13.42
N LYS A 50 5.91 -5.00 13.36
CA LYS A 50 5.69 -5.92 12.23
C LYS A 50 5.25 -5.19 10.95
N ARG A 51 4.57 -4.05 11.09
CA ARG A 51 4.19 -3.22 9.93
C ARG A 51 5.37 -2.53 9.29
N ASP A 52 6.43 -2.23 10.06
CA ASP A 52 7.65 -1.64 9.52
C ASP A 52 8.52 -2.67 8.76
N GLU A 53 8.19 -3.96 8.83
CA GLU A 53 8.83 -5.04 8.08
C GLU A 53 8.12 -5.27 6.73
N TRP A 54 8.00 -4.19 5.95
CA TRP A 54 7.43 -4.20 4.61
C TRP A 54 8.52 -4.29 3.53
N MET A 55 8.15 -4.75 2.34
CA MET A 55 9.00 -4.73 1.15
C MET A 55 8.19 -4.33 -0.09
N ILE A 56 8.85 -3.67 -1.03
CA ILE A 56 8.29 -3.26 -2.32
C ILE A 56 8.76 -4.24 -3.40
N LEU A 57 7.86 -4.61 -4.31
CA LEU A 57 8.14 -5.50 -5.45
C LEU A 57 7.78 -4.77 -6.74
N ASP A 58 8.74 -4.67 -7.66
CA ASP A 58 8.63 -4.01 -8.96
C ASP A 58 8.00 -2.61 -8.92
N ASP A 59 8.20 -1.88 -7.82
CA ASP A 59 7.59 -0.57 -7.51
C ASP A 59 6.05 -0.53 -7.56
N GLN A 60 5.36 -1.62 -7.89
CA GLN A 60 3.91 -1.65 -8.08
C GLN A 60 3.18 -2.38 -6.95
N PHE A 61 3.91 -3.21 -6.21
CA PHE A 61 3.36 -4.03 -5.16
C PHE A 61 4.13 -3.86 -3.86
N PHE A 62 3.48 -4.23 -2.76
CA PHE A 62 4.10 -4.34 -1.46
C PHE A 62 3.56 -5.56 -0.71
N THR A 63 4.40 -6.08 0.17
CA THR A 63 4.04 -7.15 1.10
C THR A 63 4.74 -6.93 2.43
N PHE A 64 4.39 -7.74 3.42
CA PHE A 64 4.99 -7.72 4.75
C PHE A 64 5.60 -9.09 5.00
N THR A 65 6.76 -9.13 5.66
CA THR A 65 7.45 -10.39 6.03
C THR A 65 6.53 -11.39 6.75
N HIS A 66 5.54 -10.88 7.49
CA HIS A 66 4.63 -11.69 8.30
C HIS A 66 3.27 -11.97 7.66
N LEU A 67 3.06 -11.55 6.41
CA LEU A 67 1.82 -11.81 5.67
C LEU A 67 2.14 -12.53 4.37
N SER A 68 1.24 -13.43 3.95
CA SER A 68 1.33 -14.06 2.62
C SER A 68 0.71 -13.20 1.52
N ASN A 69 -0.07 -12.19 1.90
CA ASN A 69 -0.81 -11.35 0.96
C ASN A 69 0.11 -10.32 0.30
N VAL A 70 -0.04 -10.15 -1.02
CA VAL A 70 0.61 -9.09 -1.79
C VAL A 70 -0.44 -8.05 -2.16
N TYR A 71 -0.12 -6.79 -1.93
CA TYR A 71 -0.97 -5.64 -2.20
C TYR A 71 -0.38 -4.83 -3.35
N SER A 72 -1.24 -4.23 -4.15
CA SER A 72 -0.85 -3.38 -5.28
C SER A 72 -1.04 -1.89 -4.96
N ILE A 73 -0.43 -1.03 -5.77
CA ILE A 73 -0.74 0.40 -5.76
C ILE A 73 -2.21 0.70 -6.07
N GLN A 74 -2.88 -0.16 -6.83
CA GLN A 74 -4.31 -0.03 -7.12
C GLN A 74 -5.18 -0.28 -5.87
N ASP A 75 -4.76 -1.21 -5.00
CA ASP A 75 -5.41 -1.42 -3.70
C ASP A 75 -5.32 -0.16 -2.82
N LEU A 76 -4.15 0.51 -2.82
CA LEU A 76 -3.96 1.79 -2.12
C LEU A 76 -4.84 2.91 -2.68
N MET A 77 -4.99 2.96 -4.01
CA MET A 77 -5.82 3.97 -4.67
C MET A 77 -7.32 3.67 -4.58
N GLY A 78 -7.72 2.53 -3.98
CA GLY A 78 -9.14 2.12 -3.91
C GLY A 78 -9.74 1.80 -5.28
N LEU A 79 -8.90 1.46 -6.27
CA LEU A 79 -9.29 1.22 -7.66
C LEU A 79 -9.74 -0.21 -7.93
N LYS A 80 -9.75 -1.10 -6.93
CA LYS A 80 -10.44 -2.38 -7.06
C LYS A 80 -11.95 -2.15 -7.11
N SER A 81 -12.54 -2.37 -8.27
CA SER A 81 -13.98 -2.65 -8.37
C SER A 81 -14.29 -3.86 -7.49
N LEU A 82 -15.18 -3.70 -6.52
CA LEU A 82 -15.81 -4.80 -5.82
C LEU A 82 -16.45 -5.71 -6.88
N SER A 83 -15.84 -6.87 -7.15
CA SER A 83 -16.41 -7.94 -7.97
C SER A 83 -16.98 -9.02 -7.05
#